data_AF-A0A830GUW1-F1
#
_entry.id   AF-A0A830GUW1-F1
#
_cell.length_a   1.000
_cell.length_b   1.000
_cell.length_c   1.000
_cell.angle_alpha   90.00
_cell.angle_beta   90.00
_cell.angle_gamma   90.00
#
_symmetry.space_group_name_H-M   'P 1'
#
loop_
_entity.id
_entity.type
_entity.pdbx_description
1 polymer ?
#
loop_
_entity_poly.entity_id
_entity_poly.type
_entity_poly.pdbx_seq_one_letter_code
_entity_poly.pdbx_strand_id
1 'polypeptide(L)'
;MGLSRSLLLGYVVACVSPLPLAVSHEDPLVSALSALAISPLAILIYLLVKSKWSSGGFYSYSKRVSPTLARVQLYSWLLSYVLYVAYTVDYISFYVLNLPASGSIVMVLSLSAIASALVASGFVYVALLATSIVQIALSIPVGWRFSPSAVVPSHPFTAILSSGLLLICISLAPYASGDERHAWIIPFAFTLSSVLMIIGGFFVAPSFVVYLQSIGQYSIVLAEYAAVRGVLVDELQLRKGTVGLVVLVMILSIVSLLNYGLFYDLTIVPSIAALYLSLALAAPLSAAYLRSSLAYILAFLSMVFFAYGLLNVLTTARGIYFIDAILAIVSPASLGLAVGWAKHIRERG
;
A
#
# COMPACT_ATOMS: atom_id res chain seq x y z
N MET A 1 17.58 14.69 5.54
CA MET A 1 17.44 14.51 7.00
C MET A 1 16.42 13.39 7.22
N GLY A 2 16.79 12.35 7.96
CA GLY A 2 15.87 11.24 8.25
C GLY A 2 14.76 11.66 9.21
N LEU A 3 13.63 10.96 9.18
CA LEU A 3 12.52 11.18 10.10
C LEU A 3 12.95 10.90 11.55
N SER A 4 12.43 11.69 12.50
CA SER A 4 12.54 11.34 13.92
C SER A 4 11.88 9.99 14.20
N ARG A 5 12.34 9.28 15.23
CA ARG A 5 11.82 7.95 15.62
C ARG A 5 10.30 7.90 15.77
N SER A 6 9.67 8.91 16.38
CA SER A 6 8.22 8.95 16.59
C SER A 6 7.45 9.09 15.27
N LEU A 7 7.89 9.99 14.39
CA LEU A 7 7.29 10.17 13.06
C LEU A 7 7.47 8.93 12.19
N LEU A 8 8.61 8.25 12.29
CA LEU A 8 8.87 6.99 11.59
C LEU A 8 7.95 5.87 12.10
N LEU A 9 7.76 5.77 13.42
CA LEU A 9 6.81 4.84 14.01
C LEU A 9 5.38 5.13 13.53
N GLY A 10 4.96 6.40 13.56
CA GLY A 10 3.66 6.83 13.05
C GLY A 10 3.45 6.50 11.58
N TYR A 11 4.46 6.70 10.73
CA TYR A 11 4.37 6.30 9.33
C TYR A 11 4.17 4.78 9.18
N VAL A 12 5.03 3.97 9.82
CA VAL A 12 4.99 2.51 9.64
C VAL A 12 3.71 1.90 10.23
N VAL A 13 3.24 2.39 11.39
CA VAL A 13 1.96 1.96 11.97
C VAL A 13 0.78 2.34 11.07
N ALA A 14 0.78 3.54 10.50
CA ALA A 14 -0.25 3.93 9.54
C ALA A 14 -0.26 3.04 8.29
N CYS A 15 0.92 2.64 7.79
CA CYS A 15 1.04 1.74 6.65
C CYS A 15 0.37 0.39 6.91
N VAL A 16 0.45 -0.15 8.14
CA VAL A 16 -0.14 -1.46 8.49
C VAL A 16 -1.61 -1.39 8.93
N SER A 17 -2.22 -0.20 8.89
CA SER A 17 -3.66 0.05 9.02
C SER A 17 -4.39 -0.78 10.10
N PRO A 18 -4.01 -0.65 11.39
CA PRO A 18 -4.49 -1.52 12.45
C PRO A 18 -6.01 -1.42 12.70
N LEU A 19 -6.65 -0.28 12.41
CA LEU A 19 -8.08 -0.10 12.64
C LEU A 19 -8.94 -0.83 11.61
N PRO A 20 -8.76 -0.63 10.29
CA PRO A 20 -9.45 -1.43 9.27
C PRO A 20 -9.28 -2.94 9.46
N LEU A 21 -8.09 -3.39 9.87
CA LEU A 21 -7.85 -4.82 10.15
C LEU A 21 -8.58 -5.32 11.40
N ALA A 22 -8.71 -4.50 12.45
CA ALA A 22 -9.44 -4.90 13.66
C ALA A 22 -10.95 -4.97 13.44
N VAL A 23 -11.51 -4.08 12.59
CA VAL A 23 -12.96 -4.03 12.34
C VAL A 23 -13.42 -4.91 11.19
N SER A 24 -12.50 -5.52 10.43
CA SER A 24 -12.85 -6.43 9.31
C SER A 24 -13.60 -7.67 9.79
N HIS A 25 -13.47 -8.02 11.08
CA HIS A 25 -14.15 -9.14 11.73
C HIS A 25 -13.93 -10.47 10.98
N GLU A 26 -12.71 -10.65 10.48
CA GLU A 26 -12.27 -11.90 9.85
C GLU A 26 -12.23 -13.05 10.87
N ASP A 27 -12.38 -14.29 10.38
CA ASP A 27 -12.23 -15.47 11.23
C ASP A 27 -10.84 -15.49 11.91
N PRO A 28 -10.73 -15.63 13.24
CA PRO A 28 -9.45 -15.55 13.94
C PRO A 28 -8.39 -16.54 13.46
N LEU A 29 -8.79 -17.75 13.05
CA LEU A 29 -7.87 -18.76 12.52
C LEU A 29 -7.36 -18.35 11.14
N VAL A 30 -8.25 -17.87 10.26
CA VAL A 30 -7.88 -17.30 8.96
C VAL A 30 -6.93 -16.12 9.15
N SER A 31 -7.21 -15.21 10.08
CA SER A 31 -6.35 -14.08 10.41
C SER A 31 -4.96 -14.53 10.89
N ALA A 32 -4.89 -15.53 11.78
CA ALA A 32 -3.62 -16.05 12.27
C ALA A 32 -2.78 -16.72 11.17
N LEU A 33 -3.43 -17.52 10.31
CA LEU A 33 -2.77 -18.14 9.16
C LEU A 33 -2.31 -17.11 8.12
N SER A 34 -3.08 -16.03 7.93
CA SER A 34 -2.73 -14.91 7.05
C SER A 34 -1.53 -14.15 7.59
N ALA A 35 -1.50 -13.84 8.90
CA ALA A 35 -0.34 -13.24 9.53
C ALA A 35 0.91 -14.12 9.39
N LEU A 36 0.79 -15.44 9.60
CA LEU A 36 1.91 -16.35 9.39
C LEU A 36 2.37 -16.36 7.92
N ALA A 37 1.44 -16.42 6.98
CA ALA A 37 1.70 -16.42 5.54
C ALA A 37 2.36 -15.13 5.03
N ILE A 38 2.01 -13.97 5.62
CA ILE A 38 2.56 -12.65 5.26
C ILE A 38 3.89 -12.37 5.97
N SER A 39 4.18 -13.05 7.08
CA SER A 39 5.41 -12.85 7.84
C SER A 39 6.72 -12.93 7.02
N PRO A 40 6.86 -13.77 5.97
CA PRO A 40 8.06 -13.78 5.14
C PRO A 40 8.35 -12.43 4.47
N LEU A 41 7.30 -11.73 4.01
CA LEU A 41 7.42 -10.40 3.42
C LEU A 41 7.84 -9.37 4.48
N ALA A 42 7.22 -9.39 5.66
CA ALA A 42 7.58 -8.47 6.74
C ALA A 42 9.03 -8.65 7.19
N ILE A 43 9.51 -9.90 7.28
CA ILE A 43 10.91 -10.22 7.59
C ILE A 43 11.82 -9.75 6.45
N LEU A 44 11.46 -9.97 5.18
CA LEU A 44 12.24 -9.50 4.04
C LEU A 44 12.38 -7.97 4.05
N ILE A 45 11.29 -7.24 4.31
CA ILE A 45 11.30 -5.77 4.43
C ILE A 45 12.18 -5.34 5.60
N TYR A 46 12.07 -5.99 6.76
CA TYR A 46 12.93 -5.72 7.91
C TYR A 46 14.42 -5.85 7.55
N LEU A 47 14.81 -6.93 6.85
CA LEU A 47 16.19 -7.14 6.41
C LEU A 47 16.67 -6.06 5.44
N LEU A 48 15.79 -5.61 4.53
CA LEU A 48 16.09 -4.52 3.59
C LEU A 48 16.31 -3.19 4.31
N VAL A 49 15.36 -2.77 5.16
CA VAL A 49 15.47 -1.48 5.85
C VAL A 49 16.59 -1.46 6.89
N LYS A 50 16.95 -2.62 7.44
CA LYS A 50 18.13 -2.77 8.30
C LYS A 50 19.44 -2.60 7.52
N SER A 51 19.44 -2.89 6.22
CA SER A 51 20.60 -2.67 5.35
C SER A 51 20.70 -1.24 4.83
N LYS A 52 19.57 -0.62 4.46
CA LYS A 52 19.50 0.77 4.00
C LYS A 52 18.07 1.27 4.02
N TRP A 53 17.72 2.25 4.84
CA TRP A 53 16.34 2.80 4.85
C TRP A 53 16.24 4.15 4.12
N SER A 54 16.00 4.11 2.80
CA SER A 54 15.84 5.32 1.97
C SER A 54 14.41 5.50 1.44
N SER A 55 14.03 6.75 1.20
CA SER A 55 12.72 7.14 0.63
C SER A 55 12.40 6.49 -0.73
N GLY A 56 13.41 6.01 -1.45
CA GLY A 56 13.21 5.24 -2.67
C GLY A 56 12.66 3.81 -2.47
N GLY A 57 12.51 3.31 -1.24
CA GLY A 57 11.90 2.01 -0.94
C GLY A 57 12.44 0.85 -1.79
N PHE A 58 11.55 0.01 -2.34
CA PHE A 58 11.95 -1.14 -3.15
C PHE A 58 12.78 -0.76 -4.39
N TYR A 59 12.53 0.41 -4.99
CA TYR A 59 13.27 0.88 -6.14
C TYR A 59 14.76 1.11 -5.81
N SER A 60 15.07 1.62 -4.62
CA SER A 60 16.44 1.85 -4.15
C SER A 60 17.30 0.58 -4.12
N TYR A 61 16.71 -0.54 -3.71
CA TYR A 61 17.40 -1.84 -3.68
C TYR A 61 17.47 -2.44 -5.09
N SER A 62 16.34 -2.43 -5.79
CA SER A 62 16.18 -3.02 -7.12
C SER A 62 17.17 -2.43 -8.14
N LYS A 63 17.36 -1.11 -8.13
CA LYS A 63 18.26 -0.44 -9.09
C LYS A 63 19.73 -0.81 -8.94
N ARG A 64 20.14 -1.29 -7.75
CA ARG A 64 21.51 -1.78 -7.49
C ARG A 64 21.74 -3.18 -8.05
N VAL A 65 20.67 -3.93 -8.33
CA VAL A 65 20.71 -5.28 -8.90
C VAL A 65 20.50 -5.22 -10.41
N SER A 66 19.39 -4.62 -10.85
CA SER A 66 19.03 -4.50 -12.27
C SER A 66 18.33 -3.16 -12.52
N PRO A 67 19.02 -2.16 -13.11
CA PRO A 67 18.44 -0.85 -13.40
C PRO A 67 17.19 -0.90 -14.27
N THR A 68 17.14 -1.85 -15.22
CA THR A 68 16.01 -1.99 -16.15
C THR A 68 14.78 -2.55 -15.44
N LEU A 69 14.92 -3.68 -14.72
CA LEU A 69 13.79 -4.27 -13.97
C LEU A 69 13.33 -3.36 -12.84
N ALA A 70 14.25 -2.60 -12.23
CA ALA A 70 13.90 -1.59 -11.23
C ALA A 70 12.98 -0.50 -11.79
N ARG A 71 13.15 -0.09 -13.05
CA ARG A 71 12.24 0.88 -13.69
C ARG A 71 10.86 0.29 -13.94
N VAL A 72 10.80 -0.97 -14.38
CA VAL A 72 9.50 -1.66 -14.52
C VAL A 72 8.79 -1.71 -13.18
N GLN A 73 9.49 -2.18 -12.13
CA GLN A 73 8.97 -2.22 -10.76
C GLN A 73 8.47 -0.85 -10.30
N LEU A 74 9.25 0.21 -10.54
CA LEU A 74 8.92 1.58 -10.16
C LEU A 74 7.70 2.12 -10.90
N TYR A 75 7.61 1.93 -12.22
CA TYR A 75 6.48 2.45 -13.01
C TYR A 75 5.19 1.70 -12.68
N SER A 76 5.26 0.38 -12.47
CA SER A 76 4.12 -0.39 -11.98
C SER A 76 3.68 0.07 -10.59
N TRP A 77 4.64 0.36 -9.70
CA TRP A 77 4.36 0.91 -8.37
C TRP A 77 3.70 2.30 -8.46
N LEU A 78 4.28 3.23 -9.22
CA LEU A 78 3.73 4.59 -9.37
C LEU A 78 2.32 4.57 -9.96
N LEU A 79 2.06 3.73 -10.97
CA LEU A 79 0.73 3.59 -11.56
C LEU A 79 -0.29 3.13 -10.51
N SER A 80 0.03 2.06 -9.76
CA SER A 80 -0.86 1.55 -8.72
C SER A 80 -1.18 2.62 -7.67
N TYR A 81 -0.15 3.27 -7.12
CA TYR A 81 -0.32 4.17 -5.99
C TYR A 81 -1.04 5.47 -6.38
N VAL A 82 -0.79 6.00 -7.57
CA VAL A 82 -1.53 7.18 -8.06
C VAL A 82 -3.02 6.86 -8.24
N LEU A 83 -3.35 5.68 -8.77
CA LEU A 83 -4.73 5.24 -8.91
C LEU A 83 -5.37 4.98 -7.53
N TYR A 84 -4.64 4.31 -6.63
CA TYR A 84 -5.09 4.02 -5.26
C TYR A 84 -5.46 5.28 -4.49
N VAL A 85 -4.60 6.31 -4.51
CA VAL A 85 -4.87 7.59 -3.85
C VAL A 85 -6.19 8.20 -4.35
N ALA A 86 -6.44 8.17 -5.66
CA ALA A 86 -7.65 8.75 -6.24
C ALA A 86 -8.91 7.96 -5.86
N TYR A 87 -8.96 6.66 -6.16
CA TYR A 87 -10.20 5.89 -5.92
C TYR A 87 -10.47 5.63 -4.44
N THR A 88 -9.46 5.63 -3.57
CA THR A 88 -9.68 5.41 -2.13
C THR A 88 -10.34 6.62 -1.48
N VAL A 89 -10.07 7.84 -1.95
CA VAL A 89 -10.78 9.05 -1.51
C VAL A 89 -12.27 8.99 -1.89
N ASP A 90 -12.58 8.49 -3.10
CA ASP A 90 -13.96 8.24 -3.52
C ASP A 90 -14.60 7.13 -2.67
N TYR A 91 -13.88 6.04 -2.42
CA TYR A 91 -14.33 4.92 -1.61
C TYR A 91 -14.73 5.36 -0.20
N ILE A 92 -13.88 6.16 0.46
CA ILE A 92 -14.17 6.71 1.79
C ILE A 92 -15.46 7.54 1.75
N SER A 93 -15.57 8.44 0.78
CA SER A 93 -16.66 9.42 0.72
C SER A 93 -18.01 8.79 0.36
N PHE A 94 -18.03 7.95 -0.68
CA PHE A 94 -19.25 7.38 -1.24
C PHE A 94 -19.64 6.03 -0.63
N TYR A 95 -18.69 5.20 -0.18
CA TYR A 95 -18.99 3.83 0.26
C TYR A 95 -18.84 3.65 1.77
N VAL A 96 -17.81 4.23 2.40
CA VAL A 96 -17.59 4.05 3.85
C VAL A 96 -18.44 4.99 4.67
N LEU A 97 -18.39 6.29 4.38
CA LEU A 97 -19.19 7.29 5.08
C LEU A 97 -20.64 7.35 4.55
N ASN A 98 -20.87 6.84 3.34
CA ASN A 98 -22.18 6.77 2.69
C ASN A 98 -22.95 8.12 2.76
N LEU A 99 -22.25 9.21 2.45
CA LEU A 99 -22.82 10.56 2.53
C LEU A 99 -23.79 10.82 1.36
N PRO A 100 -24.74 11.76 1.49
CA PRO A 100 -25.49 12.27 0.36
C PRO A 100 -24.55 12.82 -0.73
N ALA A 101 -24.97 12.77 -2.00
CA ALA A 101 -24.12 13.12 -3.14
C ALA A 101 -23.37 14.46 -3.00
N SER A 102 -24.03 15.52 -2.53
CA SER A 102 -23.40 16.82 -2.28
C SER A 102 -22.34 16.76 -1.17
N GLY A 103 -22.59 16.01 -0.10
CA GLY A 103 -21.62 15.77 0.97
C GLY A 103 -20.41 14.99 0.50
N SER A 104 -20.61 13.94 -0.32
CA SER A 104 -19.53 13.14 -0.89
C SER A 104 -18.65 13.96 -1.83
N ILE A 105 -19.22 14.82 -2.68
CA ILE A 105 -18.47 15.71 -3.56
C ILE A 105 -17.54 16.63 -2.76
N VAL A 106 -18.09 17.29 -1.72
CA VAL A 106 -17.30 18.17 -0.85
C VAL A 106 -16.21 17.38 -0.14
N MET A 107 -16.52 16.16 0.31
CA MET A 107 -15.56 15.30 1.02
C MET A 107 -14.40 14.86 0.11
N VAL A 108 -14.68 14.41 -1.12
CA VAL A 108 -13.64 14.02 -2.09
C VAL A 108 -12.67 15.17 -2.34
N LEU A 109 -13.19 16.36 -2.65
CA LEU A 109 -12.35 17.53 -2.90
C LEU A 109 -11.56 17.96 -1.66
N SER A 110 -12.19 17.91 -0.48
CA SER A 110 -11.55 18.31 0.77
C SER A 110 -10.45 17.33 1.18
N LEU A 111 -10.70 16.02 1.13
CA LEU A 111 -9.73 14.99 1.48
C LEU A 111 -8.51 15.04 0.55
N SER A 112 -8.72 15.20 -0.76
CA SER A 112 -7.63 15.37 -1.72
C SER A 112 -6.84 16.65 -1.49
N ALA A 113 -7.52 17.78 -1.29
CA ALA A 113 -6.87 19.07 -1.03
C ALA A 113 -6.06 19.05 0.28
N ILE A 114 -6.60 18.48 1.36
CA ILE A 114 -5.90 18.33 2.64
C ILE A 114 -4.68 17.41 2.48
N ALA A 115 -4.83 16.27 1.78
CA ALA A 115 -3.72 15.35 1.54
C ALA A 115 -2.60 16.05 0.75
N SER A 116 -2.95 16.73 -0.34
CA SER A 116 -2.01 17.54 -1.13
C SER A 116 -1.32 18.61 -0.31
N ALA A 117 -2.04 19.35 0.54
CA ALA A 117 -1.48 20.38 1.40
C ALA A 117 -0.51 19.80 2.44
N LEU A 118 -0.88 18.71 3.11
CA LEU A 118 -0.04 18.02 4.11
C LEU A 118 1.25 17.47 3.48
N VAL A 119 1.15 16.88 2.29
CA VAL A 119 2.30 16.32 1.57
C VAL A 119 3.21 17.41 1.02
N ALA A 120 2.64 18.51 0.49
CA ALA A 120 3.42 19.64 -0.01
C ALA A 120 4.17 20.37 1.11
N SER A 121 3.54 20.53 2.27
CA SER A 121 4.11 21.21 3.44
C SER A 121 5.05 20.33 4.28
N GLY A 122 5.04 19.01 4.09
CA GLY A 122 5.81 18.06 4.89
C GLY A 122 5.18 17.70 6.24
N PHE A 123 4.04 18.30 6.61
CA PHE A 123 3.30 17.97 7.84
C PHE A 123 2.61 16.60 7.79
N VAL A 124 2.61 15.92 6.63
CA VAL A 124 2.04 14.58 6.45
C VAL A 124 2.51 13.57 7.50
N TYR A 125 3.79 13.58 7.90
CA TYR A 125 4.30 12.64 8.90
C TYR A 125 3.75 12.90 10.31
N VAL A 126 3.45 14.16 10.64
CA VAL A 126 2.80 14.52 11.91
C VAL A 126 1.35 14.05 11.89
N ALA A 127 0.65 14.24 10.78
CA ALA A 127 -0.71 13.72 10.58
C ALA A 127 -0.73 12.19 10.71
N LEU A 128 0.20 11.46 10.08
CA LEU A 128 0.31 10.01 10.18
C LEU A 128 0.59 9.51 11.60
N LEU A 129 1.37 10.24 12.39
CA LEU A 129 1.56 9.92 13.80
C LEU A 129 0.25 10.09 14.59
N ALA A 130 -0.45 11.20 14.40
CA ALA A 130 -1.72 11.46 15.06
C ALA A 130 -2.77 10.41 14.70
N THR A 131 -2.92 10.09 13.40
CA THR A 131 -3.89 9.09 12.96
C THR A 131 -3.51 7.69 13.41
N SER A 132 -2.22 7.34 13.49
CA SER A 132 -1.77 6.05 14.05
C SER A 132 -2.16 5.86 15.51
N ILE A 133 -2.05 6.91 16.33
CA ILE A 133 -2.48 6.88 17.73
C ILE A 133 -4.00 6.64 17.80
N VAL A 134 -4.77 7.37 16.99
CA VAL A 134 -6.23 7.22 16.92
C VAL A 134 -6.62 5.82 16.46
N GLN A 135 -5.97 5.29 15.42
CA GLN A 135 -6.23 3.94 14.93
C GLN A 135 -5.97 2.90 16.01
N ILE A 136 -4.81 2.92 16.67
CA ILE A 136 -4.51 1.98 17.76
C ILE A 136 -5.55 2.09 18.89
N ALA A 137 -5.87 3.31 19.32
CA ALA A 137 -6.82 3.53 20.41
C ALA A 137 -8.21 2.95 20.08
N LEU A 138 -8.65 3.12 18.84
CA LEU A 138 -9.95 2.61 18.37
C LEU A 138 -9.93 1.10 18.06
N SER A 139 -8.77 0.51 17.76
CA SER A 139 -8.63 -0.94 17.48
C SER A 139 -8.72 -1.82 18.73
N ILE A 140 -8.57 -1.26 19.94
CA ILE A 140 -8.65 -2.03 21.18
C ILE A 140 -10.14 -2.28 21.47
N PRO A 141 -10.59 -3.53 21.72
CA PRO A 141 -12.00 -3.89 21.83
C PRO A 141 -12.64 -3.47 23.18
N VAL A 142 -12.53 -2.20 23.54
CA VAL A 142 -13.19 -1.62 24.71
C VAL A 142 -14.64 -1.29 24.35
N GLY A 143 -15.60 -1.99 24.98
CA GLY A 143 -17.03 -1.81 24.71
C GLY A 143 -17.50 -2.46 23.40
N TRP A 144 -16.66 -3.27 22.75
CA TRP A 144 -17.05 -4.08 21.59
C TRP A 144 -17.82 -5.32 22.06
N ARG A 145 -18.74 -5.82 21.22
CA ARG A 145 -19.54 -7.00 21.56
C ARG A 145 -18.77 -8.27 21.21
N PHE A 146 -18.57 -9.16 22.18
CA PHE A 146 -18.03 -10.49 21.90
C PHE A 146 -18.99 -11.28 21.00
N SER A 147 -18.51 -11.70 19.84
CA SER A 147 -19.24 -12.46 18.84
C SER A 147 -18.23 -13.03 17.85
N PRO A 148 -17.63 -14.20 18.13
CA PRO A 148 -16.59 -14.75 17.27
C PRO A 148 -17.10 -14.98 15.84
N SER A 149 -16.34 -14.49 14.87
CA SER A 149 -16.58 -14.78 13.45
C SER A 149 -16.34 -16.28 13.24
N ALA A 150 -17.38 -16.99 12.78
CA ALA A 150 -17.36 -18.43 12.54
C ALA A 150 -17.44 -18.76 11.04
N VAL A 151 -17.09 -17.79 10.18
CA VAL A 151 -17.12 -17.98 8.74
C VAL A 151 -15.97 -18.89 8.36
N VAL A 152 -16.25 -20.19 8.29
CA VAL A 152 -15.32 -21.18 7.71
C VAL A 152 -15.35 -20.97 6.19
N PRO A 153 -14.29 -20.44 5.58
CA PRO A 153 -14.25 -20.30 4.13
C PRO A 153 -14.28 -21.69 3.48
N SER A 154 -15.13 -21.85 2.46
CA SER A 154 -15.19 -23.07 1.63
C SER A 154 -13.85 -23.40 0.96
N HIS A 155 -12.98 -22.40 0.82
CA HIS A 155 -11.61 -22.52 0.33
C HIS A 155 -10.66 -21.75 1.26
N PRO A 156 -10.07 -22.41 2.29
CA PRO A 156 -9.27 -21.73 3.30
C PRO A 156 -8.04 -21.05 2.72
N PHE A 157 -7.42 -21.63 1.68
CA PHE A 157 -6.28 -21.02 1.01
C PHE A 157 -6.64 -19.69 0.34
N THR A 158 -7.80 -19.57 -0.30
CA THR A 158 -8.21 -18.32 -0.97
C THR A 158 -8.67 -17.25 0.02
N ALA A 159 -9.22 -17.66 1.17
CA ALA A 159 -9.61 -16.75 2.24
C ALA A 159 -8.42 -16.19 3.04
N ILE A 160 -7.37 -17.00 3.25
CA ILE A 160 -6.08 -16.55 3.80
C ILE A 160 -5.44 -15.46 2.91
N LEU A 161 -5.77 -15.48 1.61
CA LEU A 161 -5.28 -14.52 0.61
C LEU A 161 -6.20 -13.29 0.48
N SER A 162 -7.42 -13.37 1.02
CA SER A 162 -8.38 -12.27 1.06
C SER A 162 -8.01 -11.20 2.08
N SER A 163 -7.22 -11.54 3.12
CA SER A 163 -6.56 -10.57 4.02
C SER A 163 -5.43 -9.80 3.31
N GLY A 164 -5.57 -9.57 2.00
CA GLY A 164 -4.62 -8.89 1.12
C GLY A 164 -4.31 -7.46 1.56
N LEU A 165 -5.15 -6.88 2.42
CA LEU A 165 -4.88 -5.58 3.02
C LEU A 165 -3.54 -5.60 3.78
N LEU A 166 -3.30 -6.54 4.70
CA LEU A 166 -2.06 -6.59 5.48
C LEU A 166 -0.82 -6.85 4.61
N LEU A 167 -0.96 -7.72 3.60
CA LEU A 167 0.09 -8.05 2.62
C LEU A 167 0.52 -6.80 1.83
N ILE A 168 -0.46 -6.03 1.34
CA ILE A 168 -0.23 -4.82 0.56
C ILE A 168 0.31 -3.70 1.45
N CYS A 169 -0.31 -3.50 2.61
CA CYS A 169 -0.02 -2.45 3.58
C CYS A 169 1.43 -2.45 4.07
N ILE A 170 1.98 -3.61 4.45
CA ILE A 170 3.37 -3.68 4.94
C ILE A 170 4.39 -3.32 3.85
N SER A 171 4.05 -3.49 2.58
CA SER A 171 4.94 -3.20 1.44
C SER A 171 5.23 -1.70 1.24
N LEU A 172 4.47 -0.83 1.92
CA LEU A 172 4.66 0.62 1.90
C LEU A 172 5.68 1.11 2.93
N ALA A 173 5.86 0.38 4.04
CA ALA A 173 6.80 0.71 5.10
C ALA A 173 8.25 1.04 4.65
N PRO A 174 8.86 0.36 3.65
CA PRO A 174 10.23 0.68 3.22
C PRO A 174 10.38 2.05 2.55
N TYR A 175 9.31 2.74 2.15
CA TYR A 175 9.37 4.03 1.45
C TYR A 175 9.52 5.26 2.35
N ALA A 176 9.68 5.07 3.66
CA ALA A 176 10.11 6.13 4.57
C ALA A 176 11.63 6.40 4.47
N SER A 177 12.07 7.64 4.74
CA SER A 177 13.47 7.92 5.03
C SER A 177 13.71 7.80 6.53
N GLY A 178 14.30 6.68 6.96
CA GLY A 178 14.52 6.35 8.36
C GLY A 178 15.99 6.06 8.69
N ASP A 179 16.30 6.00 9.98
CA ASP A 179 17.57 5.46 10.47
C ASP A 179 17.43 3.94 10.66
N GLU A 180 18.35 3.18 10.07
CA GLU A 180 18.44 1.72 10.08
C GLU A 180 18.43 1.14 11.51
N ARG A 181 18.90 1.89 12.52
CA ARG A 181 18.83 1.50 13.94
C ARG A 181 17.40 1.29 14.44
N HIS A 182 16.42 1.89 13.76
CA HIS A 182 15.00 1.78 14.08
C HIS A 182 14.26 0.73 13.22
N ALA A 183 14.98 -0.10 12.46
CA ALA A 183 14.38 -1.16 11.61
C ALA A 183 13.45 -2.11 12.39
N TRP A 184 13.65 -2.27 13.71
CA TRP A 184 12.78 -3.07 14.59
C TRP A 184 11.30 -2.60 14.59
N ILE A 185 11.03 -1.36 14.15
CA ILE A 185 9.67 -0.84 14.00
C ILE A 185 8.85 -1.66 12.99
N ILE A 186 9.49 -2.22 11.94
CA ILE A 186 8.81 -3.04 10.92
C ILE A 186 8.15 -4.28 11.55
N PRO A 187 8.90 -5.20 12.21
CA PRO A 187 8.27 -6.36 12.83
C PRO A 187 7.32 -5.97 13.96
N PHE A 188 7.61 -4.90 14.72
CA PHE A 188 6.68 -4.41 15.75
C PHE A 188 5.32 -4.02 15.18
N ALA A 189 5.28 -3.19 14.14
CA ALA A 189 4.04 -2.74 13.53
C ALA A 189 3.28 -3.91 12.87
N PHE A 190 4.00 -4.80 12.20
CA PHE A 190 3.42 -6.01 11.62
C PHE A 190 2.75 -6.90 12.69
N THR A 191 3.44 -7.17 13.80
CA THR A 191 2.89 -7.95 14.90
C THR A 191 1.69 -7.25 15.55
N LEU A 192 1.78 -5.93 15.77
CA LEU A 192 0.67 -5.14 16.32
C LEU A 192 -0.60 -5.28 15.48
N SER A 193 -0.52 -5.01 14.18
CA SER A 193 -1.68 -5.15 13.28
C SER A 193 -2.17 -6.60 13.18
N SER A 194 -1.26 -7.58 13.17
CA SER A 194 -1.63 -9.01 13.14
C SER A 194 -2.41 -9.42 14.39
N VAL A 195 -1.96 -8.99 15.57
CA VAL A 195 -2.66 -9.26 16.84
C VAL A 195 -4.01 -8.58 16.87
N LEU A 196 -4.10 -7.32 16.44
CA LEU A 196 -5.37 -6.59 16.38
C LEU A 196 -6.37 -7.19 15.39
N MET A 197 -5.89 -7.71 14.26
CA MET A 197 -6.71 -8.46 13.30
C MET A 197 -7.30 -9.73 13.93
N ILE A 198 -6.46 -10.54 14.59
CA ILE A 198 -6.90 -11.78 15.27
C ILE A 198 -7.89 -11.47 16.39
N ILE A 199 -7.60 -10.45 17.21
CA ILE A 199 -8.50 -10.01 18.28
C ILE A 199 -9.82 -9.50 17.68
N GLY A 200 -9.77 -8.72 16.60
CA GLY A 200 -10.94 -8.21 15.88
C GLY A 200 -11.89 -9.31 15.41
N GLY A 201 -11.38 -10.50 15.09
CA GLY A 201 -12.22 -11.65 14.74
C GLY A 201 -13.10 -12.17 15.89
N PHE A 202 -12.79 -11.85 17.14
CA PHE A 202 -13.61 -12.24 18.30
C PHE A 202 -14.68 -11.21 18.68
N PHE A 203 -14.56 -9.98 18.19
CA PHE A 203 -15.36 -8.84 18.66
C PHE A 203 -15.96 -8.05 17.50
N VAL A 204 -17.24 -7.73 17.60
CA VAL A 204 -17.93 -6.83 16.68
C VAL A 204 -17.82 -5.41 17.21
N ALA A 205 -17.19 -4.54 16.42
CA ALA A 205 -17.04 -3.13 16.74
C ALA A 205 -18.38 -2.38 16.67
N PRO A 206 -18.61 -1.38 17.55
CA PRO A 206 -19.76 -0.48 17.43
C PRO A 206 -19.74 0.26 16.07
N SER A 207 -20.93 0.62 15.57
CA SER A 207 -21.08 1.26 14.25
C SER A 207 -20.22 2.52 14.08
N PHE A 208 -20.09 3.35 15.12
CA PHE A 208 -19.25 4.55 15.05
C PHE A 208 -17.77 4.22 14.83
N VAL A 209 -17.25 3.12 15.40
CA VAL A 209 -15.87 2.67 15.20
C VAL A 209 -15.69 2.17 13.77
N VAL A 210 -16.69 1.46 13.23
CA VAL A 210 -16.72 1.03 11.83
C VAL A 210 -16.68 2.23 10.88
N TYR A 211 -17.37 3.33 11.16
CA TYR A 211 -17.27 4.55 10.36
C TYR A 211 -15.91 5.23 10.50
N LEU A 212 -15.33 5.26 11.72
CA LEU A 212 -14.02 5.84 11.98
C LEU A 212 -12.86 5.04 11.37
N GLN A 213 -13.10 3.83 10.85
CA GLN A 213 -12.11 3.11 10.03
C GLN A 213 -11.66 3.91 8.80
N SER A 214 -12.48 4.86 8.33
CA SER A 214 -12.12 5.84 7.30
C SER A 214 -10.84 6.61 7.63
N ILE A 215 -10.52 6.81 8.91
CA ILE A 215 -9.25 7.40 9.36
C ILE A 215 -8.06 6.51 8.96
N GLY A 216 -8.20 5.19 9.11
CA GLY A 216 -7.16 4.24 8.71
C GLY A 216 -6.96 4.20 7.20
N GLN A 217 -8.05 4.18 6.44
CA GLN A 217 -7.99 4.24 4.97
C GLN A 217 -7.37 5.57 4.48
N TYR A 218 -7.76 6.70 5.07
CA TYR A 218 -7.16 7.98 4.75
C TYR A 218 -5.68 8.06 5.16
N SER A 219 -5.30 7.39 6.25
CA SER A 219 -3.89 7.30 6.65
C SER A 219 -3.04 6.53 5.64
N ILE A 220 -3.58 5.48 5.01
CA ILE A 220 -2.92 4.81 3.89
C ILE A 220 -2.75 5.81 2.74
N VAL A 221 -3.80 6.53 2.34
CA VAL A 221 -3.72 7.57 1.29
C VAL A 221 -2.58 8.57 1.58
N LEU A 222 -2.48 9.06 2.82
CA LEU A 222 -1.40 9.97 3.22
C LEU A 222 -0.01 9.30 3.15
N ALA A 223 0.12 8.04 3.59
CA ALA A 223 1.38 7.32 3.59
C ALA A 223 1.87 7.03 2.16
N GLU A 224 0.94 6.69 1.26
CA GLU A 224 1.19 6.47 -0.16
C GLU A 224 1.64 7.75 -0.85
N TYR A 225 0.90 8.82 -0.62
CA TYR A 225 1.21 10.12 -1.21
C TYR A 225 2.57 10.64 -0.71
N ALA A 226 2.88 10.44 0.58
CA ALA A 226 4.22 10.73 1.13
C ALA A 226 5.32 9.86 0.49
N ALA A 227 5.06 8.56 0.27
CA ALA A 227 6.00 7.65 -0.40
C ALA A 227 6.27 8.09 -1.84
N VAL A 228 5.23 8.38 -2.62
CA VAL A 228 5.36 8.81 -4.02
C VAL A 228 6.14 10.13 -4.09
N ARG A 229 5.85 11.09 -3.19
CA ARG A 229 6.64 12.32 -3.09
C ARG A 229 8.11 12.01 -2.78
N GLY A 230 8.39 11.14 -1.82
CA GLY A 230 9.76 10.75 -1.44
C GLY A 230 10.53 10.13 -2.60
N VAL A 231 9.90 9.24 -3.35
CA VAL A 231 10.48 8.65 -4.57
C VAL A 231 10.75 9.72 -5.63
N LEU A 232 9.77 10.58 -5.96
CA LEU A 232 9.92 11.57 -7.02
C LEU A 232 10.95 12.65 -6.66
N VAL A 233 10.91 13.18 -5.44
CA VAL A 233 11.70 14.35 -5.04
C VAL A 233 13.06 13.94 -4.50
N ASP A 234 13.12 12.95 -3.61
CA ASP A 234 14.37 12.64 -2.91
C ASP A 234 15.19 11.60 -3.69
N GLU A 235 14.53 10.55 -4.21
CA GLU A 235 15.23 9.46 -4.90
C GLU A 235 15.52 9.76 -6.38
N LEU A 236 14.54 10.34 -7.10
CA LEU A 236 14.67 10.70 -8.52
C LEU A 236 15.07 12.17 -8.75
N GLN A 237 15.15 12.97 -7.69
CA GLN A 237 15.59 14.37 -7.73
C GLN A 237 14.73 15.28 -8.65
N LEU A 238 13.45 14.95 -8.84
CA LEU A 238 12.52 15.74 -9.63
C LEU A 238 12.03 16.95 -8.82
N ARG A 239 12.71 18.10 -8.97
CA ARG A 239 12.44 19.33 -8.21
C ARG A 239 10.98 19.81 -8.26
N LYS A 240 10.28 19.60 -9.38
CA LYS A 240 8.85 19.95 -9.55
C LYS A 240 7.90 18.76 -9.33
N GLY A 241 8.42 17.62 -8.85
CA GLY A 241 7.67 16.38 -8.67
C GLY A 241 6.49 16.54 -7.73
N THR A 242 6.64 17.30 -6.62
CA THR A 242 5.53 17.58 -5.70
C THR A 242 4.40 18.34 -6.36
N VAL A 243 4.70 19.38 -7.15
CA VAL A 243 3.67 20.19 -7.83
C VAL A 243 2.93 19.34 -8.87
N GLY A 244 3.68 18.59 -9.68
CA GLY A 244 3.08 17.68 -10.67
C GLY A 244 2.18 16.63 -10.02
N LEU A 245 2.59 16.07 -8.88
CA LEU A 245 1.81 15.10 -8.12
C LEU A 245 0.55 15.71 -7.51
N VAL A 246 0.61 16.94 -6.97
CA VAL A 246 -0.56 17.67 -6.47
C VAL A 246 -1.56 17.94 -7.59
N VAL A 247 -1.09 18.46 -8.72
CA VAL A 247 -1.96 18.71 -9.89
C VAL A 247 -2.60 17.41 -10.37
N LEU A 248 -1.84 16.33 -10.46
CA LEU A 248 -2.34 15.04 -10.91
C LEU A 248 -3.44 14.49 -9.99
N VAL A 249 -3.22 14.48 -8.68
CA VAL A 249 -4.22 13.99 -7.71
C VAL A 249 -5.49 14.85 -7.77
N MET A 250 -5.35 16.18 -7.82
CA MET A 250 -6.52 17.07 -7.93
C MET A 250 -7.29 16.86 -9.24
N ILE A 251 -6.60 16.69 -10.37
CA ILE A 251 -7.26 16.38 -11.64
C ILE A 251 -8.01 15.06 -11.56
N LEU A 252 -7.38 14.01 -11.03
CA LEU A 252 -8.02 12.69 -10.88
C LEU A 252 -9.24 12.77 -9.98
N SER A 253 -9.19 13.49 -8.87
CA SER A 253 -10.34 13.72 -8.00
C SER A 253 -11.45 14.54 -8.67
N ILE A 254 -11.14 15.46 -9.58
CA ILE A 254 -12.18 16.18 -10.33
C ILE A 254 -12.80 15.26 -11.39
N VAL A 255 -11.98 14.46 -12.08
CA VAL A 255 -12.43 13.50 -13.08
C VAL A 255 -13.31 12.42 -12.46
N SER A 256 -12.98 11.94 -11.26
CA SER A 256 -13.77 10.91 -10.58
C SER A 256 -15.21 11.36 -10.30
N LEU A 257 -15.43 12.65 -10.04
CA LEU A 257 -16.75 13.21 -9.78
C LEU A 257 -17.68 13.23 -11.00
N LEU A 258 -17.16 13.03 -12.22
CA LEU A 258 -18.00 12.88 -13.42
C LEU A 258 -18.84 11.61 -13.36
N ASN A 259 -18.26 10.51 -12.87
CA ASN A 259 -18.93 9.24 -12.64
C ASN A 259 -18.08 8.40 -11.67
N TYR A 260 -18.33 8.54 -10.38
CA TYR A 260 -17.49 7.94 -9.33
C TYR A 260 -17.52 6.41 -9.36
N GLY A 261 -18.68 5.80 -9.68
CA GLY A 261 -18.81 4.35 -9.76
C GLY A 261 -17.99 3.78 -10.90
N LEU A 262 -18.12 4.36 -12.10
CA LEU A 262 -17.32 3.96 -13.25
C LEU A 262 -15.82 4.23 -13.03
N PHE A 263 -15.48 5.37 -12.43
CA PHE A 263 -14.09 5.71 -12.10
C PHE A 263 -13.49 4.69 -11.14
N TYR A 264 -14.21 4.35 -10.07
CA TYR A 264 -13.77 3.33 -9.10
C TYR A 264 -13.56 1.97 -9.77
N ASP A 265 -14.55 1.49 -10.53
CA ASP A 265 -14.49 0.18 -11.19
C ASP A 265 -13.35 0.09 -12.22
N LEU A 266 -13.12 1.17 -12.99
CA LEU A 266 -12.05 1.22 -13.99
C LEU A 266 -10.65 1.42 -13.39
N THR A 267 -10.52 1.86 -12.14
CA THR A 267 -9.20 2.18 -11.55
C THR A 267 -8.72 1.14 -10.54
N ILE A 268 -9.64 0.44 -9.85
CA ILE A 268 -9.28 -0.56 -8.84
C ILE A 268 -8.53 -1.75 -9.45
N VAL A 269 -9.06 -2.35 -10.52
CA VAL A 269 -8.47 -3.53 -11.17
C VAL A 269 -7.06 -3.26 -11.71
N PRO A 270 -6.83 -2.21 -12.53
CA PRO A 270 -5.48 -1.91 -13.01
C PRO A 270 -4.52 -1.50 -11.88
N SER A 271 -5.00 -0.84 -10.82
CA SER A 271 -4.15 -0.53 -9.66
C SER A 271 -3.63 -1.78 -8.97
N ILE A 272 -4.51 -2.73 -8.67
CA ILE A 272 -4.15 -3.98 -7.99
C ILE A 272 -3.23 -4.84 -8.88
N ALA A 273 -3.52 -4.91 -10.19
CA ALA A 273 -2.66 -5.63 -11.15
C ALA A 273 -1.24 -5.06 -11.19
N ALA A 274 -1.11 -3.74 -11.29
CA ALA A 274 0.17 -3.05 -11.30
C ALA A 274 0.94 -3.21 -9.97
N LEU A 275 0.22 -3.22 -8.84
CA LEU A 275 0.81 -3.48 -7.53
C LEU A 275 1.43 -4.87 -7.45
N TYR A 276 0.66 -5.92 -7.80
CA TYR A 276 1.16 -7.29 -7.74
C TYR A 276 2.33 -7.52 -8.68
N LEU A 277 2.31 -6.93 -9.89
CA LEU A 277 3.47 -6.94 -10.79
C LEU A 277 4.70 -6.28 -10.12
N SER A 278 4.52 -5.11 -9.52
CA SER A 278 5.60 -4.41 -8.83
C SER A 278 6.20 -5.24 -7.70
N LEU A 279 5.36 -5.84 -6.85
CA LEU A 279 5.80 -6.65 -5.72
C LEU A 279 6.42 -7.98 -6.16
N ALA A 280 5.89 -8.61 -7.21
CA ALA A 280 6.46 -9.81 -7.80
C ALA A 280 7.87 -9.57 -8.39
N LEU A 281 8.15 -8.36 -8.89
CA LEU A 281 9.51 -7.95 -9.30
C LEU A 281 10.37 -7.56 -8.09
N ALA A 282 9.80 -6.87 -7.10
CA ALA A 282 10.52 -6.39 -5.93
C ALA A 282 11.07 -7.54 -5.07
N ALA A 283 10.32 -8.63 -4.89
CA ALA A 283 10.73 -9.76 -4.07
C ALA A 283 12.07 -10.40 -4.52
N PRO A 284 12.21 -10.91 -5.75
CA PRO A 284 13.47 -11.53 -6.20
C PRO A 284 14.63 -10.52 -6.28
N LEU A 285 14.35 -9.26 -6.66
CA LEU A 285 15.37 -8.21 -6.69
C LEU A 285 15.87 -7.87 -5.28
N SER A 286 14.98 -7.90 -4.29
CA SER A 286 15.32 -7.70 -2.87
C SER A 286 16.21 -8.83 -2.33
N ALA A 287 15.89 -10.08 -2.66
CA ALA A 287 16.74 -11.21 -2.30
C ALA A 287 18.12 -11.13 -2.94
N ALA A 288 18.18 -10.79 -4.23
CA ALA A 288 19.43 -10.59 -4.96
C ALA A 288 20.26 -9.41 -4.42
N TYR A 289 19.62 -8.38 -3.88
CA TYR A 289 20.29 -7.27 -3.21
C TYR A 289 20.93 -7.73 -1.89
N LEU A 290 20.19 -8.48 -1.06
CA LEU A 290 20.66 -8.95 0.24
C LEU A 290 21.67 -10.11 0.14
N ARG A 291 21.67 -10.87 -0.96
CA ARG A 291 22.59 -11.98 -1.25
C ARG A 291 22.65 -13.04 -0.12
N SER A 292 21.52 -13.30 0.53
CA SER A 292 21.41 -14.26 1.62
C SER A 292 20.43 -15.38 1.28
N SER A 293 20.78 -16.63 1.58
CA SER A 293 19.90 -17.79 1.36
C SER A 293 18.54 -17.62 2.04
N LEU A 294 18.52 -17.03 3.24
CA LEU A 294 17.27 -16.71 3.93
C LEU A 294 16.42 -15.72 3.11
N ALA A 295 17.04 -14.68 2.56
CA ALA A 295 16.33 -13.69 1.75
C ALA A 295 15.71 -14.30 0.48
N TYR A 296 16.39 -15.25 -0.16
CA TYR A 296 15.83 -15.99 -1.30
C TYR A 296 14.62 -16.84 -0.91
N ILE A 297 14.66 -17.53 0.23
CA ILE A 297 13.52 -18.31 0.73
C ILE A 297 12.33 -17.39 1.02
N LEU A 298 12.56 -16.29 1.75
CA LEU A 298 11.51 -15.31 2.08
C LEU A 298 10.91 -14.67 0.83
N ALA A 299 11.74 -14.32 -0.16
CA ALA A 299 11.29 -13.77 -1.43
C ALA A 299 10.49 -14.78 -2.26
N PHE A 300 10.90 -16.05 -2.28
CA PHE A 300 10.16 -17.11 -2.97
C PHE A 300 8.76 -17.27 -2.37
N LEU A 301 8.67 -17.39 -1.03
CA LEU A 301 7.39 -17.48 -0.33
C LEU A 301 6.49 -16.26 -0.62
N SER A 302 7.06 -15.05 -0.57
CA SER A 302 6.34 -13.81 -0.89
C SER A 302 5.89 -13.77 -2.36
N MET A 303 6.72 -14.24 -3.29
CA MET A 303 6.42 -14.27 -4.72
C MET A 303 5.23 -15.18 -5.04
N VAL A 304 5.10 -16.33 -4.37
CA VAL A 304 3.94 -17.22 -4.55
C VAL A 304 2.63 -16.45 -4.28
N PHE A 305 2.61 -15.62 -3.24
CA PHE A 305 1.46 -14.79 -2.90
C PHE A 305 1.18 -13.70 -3.93
N PHE A 306 2.21 -13.00 -4.41
CA PHE A 306 2.03 -11.97 -5.42
C PHE A 306 1.62 -12.53 -6.79
N ALA A 307 2.19 -13.68 -7.17
CA ALA A 307 1.83 -14.38 -8.39
C ALA A 307 0.38 -14.89 -8.33
N TYR A 308 -0.03 -15.45 -7.19
CA TYR A 308 -1.42 -15.84 -6.98
C TYR A 308 -2.37 -14.63 -7.04
N GLY A 309 -2.03 -13.53 -6.37
CA GLY A 309 -2.82 -12.29 -6.41
C GLY A 309 -3.01 -11.77 -7.83
N LEU A 310 -1.93 -11.75 -8.63
CA LEU A 310 -1.99 -11.36 -10.04
C LEU A 310 -2.86 -12.32 -10.87
N LEU A 311 -2.72 -13.63 -10.67
CA LEU A 311 -3.55 -14.64 -11.33
C LEU A 311 -5.02 -14.45 -10.98
N ASN A 312 -5.34 -14.19 -9.71
CA ASN A 312 -6.72 -13.97 -9.26
C ASN A 312 -7.33 -12.74 -9.93
N VAL A 313 -6.58 -11.63 -10.08
CA VAL A 313 -7.04 -10.45 -10.83
C VAL A 313 -7.35 -10.83 -12.28
N LEU A 314 -6.47 -11.59 -12.94
CA LEU A 314 -6.62 -11.95 -14.35
C LEU A 314 -7.75 -12.95 -14.62
N THR A 315 -8.04 -13.86 -13.68
CA THR A 315 -9.11 -14.86 -13.84
C THR A 315 -10.48 -14.34 -13.43
N THR A 316 -10.54 -13.33 -12.56
CA THR A 316 -11.81 -12.71 -12.12
C THR A 316 -12.23 -11.54 -12.99
N ALA A 317 -11.29 -10.78 -13.57
CA ALA A 317 -11.60 -9.70 -14.48
C ALA A 317 -12.24 -10.21 -15.79
N ARG A 318 -13.30 -9.54 -16.25
CA ARG A 318 -14.01 -9.88 -17.49
C ARG A 318 -14.24 -8.63 -18.33
N GLY A 319 -14.30 -8.81 -19.65
CA GLY A 319 -14.60 -7.72 -20.59
C GLY A 319 -13.57 -6.59 -20.52
N ILE A 320 -14.04 -5.34 -20.38
CA ILE A 320 -13.18 -4.14 -20.35
C ILE A 320 -12.18 -4.16 -19.18
N TYR A 321 -12.58 -4.66 -18.00
CA TYR A 321 -11.71 -4.74 -16.83
C TYR A 321 -10.51 -5.68 -17.01
N PHE A 322 -10.66 -6.72 -17.83
CA PHE A 322 -9.54 -7.60 -18.19
C PHE A 322 -8.53 -6.85 -19.07
N ILE A 323 -9.02 -6.06 -20.04
CA ILE A 323 -8.17 -5.23 -20.90
C ILE A 323 -7.40 -4.22 -20.04
N ASP A 324 -8.07 -3.57 -19.10
CA ASP A 324 -7.44 -2.60 -18.18
C ASP A 324 -6.35 -3.25 -17.32
N ALA A 325 -6.60 -4.46 -16.79
CA ALA A 325 -5.61 -5.24 -16.06
C ALA A 325 -4.36 -5.53 -16.91
N ILE A 326 -4.56 -5.97 -18.16
CA ILE A 326 -3.45 -6.25 -19.09
C ILE A 326 -2.69 -4.98 -19.44
N LEU A 327 -3.37 -3.86 -19.70
CA LEU A 327 -2.73 -2.58 -19.99
C LEU A 327 -1.91 -2.07 -18.79
N ALA A 328 -2.38 -2.28 -17.57
CA ALA A 328 -1.65 -1.91 -16.37
C ALA A 328 -0.40 -2.77 -16.10
N ILE A 329 -0.36 -3.99 -16.64
CA ILE A 329 0.82 -4.87 -16.61
C ILE A 329 1.79 -4.49 -17.74
N VAL A 330 1.28 -4.36 -18.96
CA VAL A 330 2.09 -4.17 -20.16
C VAL A 330 2.67 -2.76 -20.22
N SER A 331 1.87 -1.72 -19.98
CA SER A 331 2.32 -0.33 -20.18
C SER A 331 3.54 0.06 -19.33
N PRO A 332 3.62 -0.26 -18.03
CA PRO A 332 4.81 0.08 -17.24
C PRO A 332 6.01 -0.79 -17.62
N ALA A 333 5.77 -2.06 -18.01
CA ALA A 333 6.82 -2.96 -18.49
C ALA A 333 7.42 -2.46 -19.81
N SER A 334 6.58 -2.10 -20.78
CA SER A 334 7.01 -1.54 -22.06
C SER A 334 7.81 -0.26 -21.85
N LEU A 335 7.31 0.67 -21.02
CA LEU A 335 8.00 1.93 -20.74
C LEU A 335 9.34 1.71 -20.03
N GLY A 336 9.38 0.84 -19.02
CA GLY A 336 10.60 0.51 -18.28
C GLY A 336 11.68 -0.10 -19.18
N LEU A 337 11.29 -1.03 -20.04
CA LEU A 337 12.18 -1.68 -21.01
C LEU A 337 12.66 -0.72 -22.09
N ALA A 338 11.77 0.10 -22.66
CA ALA A 338 12.11 1.07 -23.70
C ALA A 338 13.15 2.09 -23.20
N VAL A 339 12.97 2.63 -21.98
CA VAL A 339 13.94 3.54 -21.36
C VAL A 339 15.25 2.82 -21.01
N GLY A 340 15.18 1.54 -20.64
CA GLY A 340 16.34 0.64 -20.50
C GLY A 340 17.17 0.57 -21.77
N TRP A 341 16.51 0.24 -22.87
CA TRP A 341 17.13 0.02 -24.17
C TRP A 341 17.71 1.31 -24.76
N ALA A 342 16.98 2.43 -24.70
CA ALA A 342 17.46 3.73 -25.17
C ALA A 342 18.76 4.18 -24.45
N LYS A 343 18.87 3.91 -23.14
CA LYS A 343 20.10 4.20 -22.39
C LYS A 343 21.26 3.33 -22.86
N HIS A 344 21.02 2.05 -23.11
CA HIS A 344 22.04 1.12 -23.58
C HIS A 344 22.60 1.49 -24.95
N ILE A 345 21.74 1.95 -25.88
CA ILE A 345 22.16 2.46 -27.20
C ILE A 345 23.07 3.68 -27.03
N ARG A 346 22.69 4.63 -26.16
CA ARG A 346 23.45 5.87 -25.93
C ARG A 346 24.81 5.65 -25.25
N GLU A 347 24.97 4.57 -24.50
CA GLU A 347 26.25 4.21 -23.86
C GLU A 347 27.20 3.45 -24.82
N ARG A 348 26.72 3.00 -25.99
CA ARG A 348 27.49 2.26 -27.00
C ARG A 348 27.84 3.05 -28.27
N GLY A 349 27.22 4.20 -28.50
CA GLY A 349 27.50 5.10 -29.63
C GLY A 349 28.21 6.35 -29.14
#